data_AF-A0A5P2XHA9-F1
#
_entry.id   AF-A0A5P2XHA9-F1
#
_cell.length_a   1.000
_cell.length_b   1.000
_cell.length_c   1.000
_cell.angle_alpha   90.00
_cell.angle_beta   90.00
_cell.angle_gamma   90.00
#
_symmetry.space_group_name_H-M   'P 1'
#
loop_
_entity.id
_entity.type
_entity.pdbx_description
1 polymer ?
#
loop_
_entity_poly.entity_id
_entity_poly.type
_entity_poly.pdbx_seq_one_letter_code
_entity_poly.pdbx_strand_id
1 'polypeptide(L)'
;MVRAGVRGGPVNRRTGFALAMTTALAGATLALAPTAQADATSPAGYDNCPAGYICFYSEKDGNGQKCQWSASNTNTRPMCSWMRDGTNTRSVYNRTNSRFHYYHNANYVNRIGSTTAGNRGNLAGTYTIGSLCAGSCPG
;
A
#
# COMPACT_ATOMS: atom_id res chain seq x y z
N MET A 1 -5.42 -48.97 -45.31
CA MET A 1 -6.28 -47.94 -44.71
C MET A 1 -5.51 -46.63 -44.75
N VAL A 2 -6.01 -45.66 -45.53
CA VAL A 2 -5.92 -44.19 -45.37
C VAL A 2 -4.55 -43.59 -45.00
N ARG A 3 -3.80 -43.05 -46.00
CA ARG A 3 -3.45 -41.61 -46.23
C ARG A 3 -2.44 -41.02 -45.22
N ALA A 4 -1.56 -40.07 -45.51
CA ALA A 4 -1.17 -39.24 -46.65
C ALA A 4 0.16 -38.58 -46.21
N GLY A 5 1.19 -38.44 -47.04
CA GLY A 5 1.24 -37.45 -48.12
C GLY A 5 2.03 -36.22 -47.67
N VAL A 6 3.35 -36.34 -47.56
CA VAL A 6 4.29 -35.24 -47.34
C VAL A 6 4.41 -34.43 -48.64
N ARG A 7 3.96 -33.17 -48.62
CA ARG A 7 4.31 -32.14 -49.61
C ARG A 7 5.47 -31.35 -48.98
N GLY A 8 6.67 -31.29 -49.54
CA GLY A 8 6.97 -30.90 -50.92
C GLY A 8 7.44 -29.44 -50.88
N GLY A 9 8.70 -29.22 -50.49
CA GLY A 9 9.32 -27.89 -50.53
C GLY A 9 9.80 -27.55 -51.94
N PRO A 10 9.76 -26.27 -52.36
CA PRO A 10 10.54 -25.82 -53.49
C PRO A 10 11.88 -25.24 -53.03
N VAL A 11 12.96 -25.90 -53.46
CA VAL A 11 14.30 -25.30 -53.57
C VAL A 11 14.28 -24.36 -54.76
N ASN A 12 14.57 -23.08 -54.57
CA ASN A 12 14.84 -22.15 -55.67
C ASN A 12 15.65 -20.96 -55.11
N ARG A 13 16.66 -20.38 -55.76
CA ARG A 13 17.63 -20.77 -56.77
C ARG A 13 18.64 -19.62 -56.73
N ARG A 14 19.91 -19.98 -56.87
CA ARG A 14 21.09 -19.09 -56.91
C ARG A 14 20.83 -17.84 -57.74
N THR A 15 21.24 -16.68 -57.23
CA THR A 15 21.87 -15.60 -58.01
C THR A 15 22.47 -14.61 -57.02
N GLY A 16 23.81 -14.53 -56.98
CA GLY A 16 24.50 -13.40 -56.39
C GLY A 16 24.51 -12.23 -57.38
N PHE A 17 24.41 -11.01 -56.88
CA PHE A 17 25.01 -9.81 -57.46
C PHE A 17 25.19 -8.80 -56.32
N ALA A 18 26.41 -8.31 -56.19
CA ALA A 18 26.80 -7.22 -55.30
C ALA A 18 26.11 -5.91 -55.71
N LEU A 19 25.90 -4.99 -54.76
CA LEU A 19 26.49 -3.65 -54.79
C LEU A 19 26.13 -2.87 -53.52
N ALA A 20 27.09 -2.04 -53.11
CA ALA A 20 27.08 -1.15 -51.96
C ALA A 20 25.98 -0.09 -52.00
N MET A 21 25.53 0.39 -50.84
CA MET A 21 25.93 1.69 -50.29
C MET A 21 25.07 2.08 -49.08
N THR A 22 25.76 2.73 -48.15
CA THR A 22 25.35 3.28 -46.86
C THR A 22 24.32 4.40 -46.97
N THR A 23 23.31 4.40 -46.10
CA THR A 23 22.84 5.60 -45.39
C THR A 23 22.22 5.21 -44.06
N ALA A 24 22.90 5.58 -42.99
CA ALA A 24 22.42 5.49 -41.62
C ALA A 24 21.25 6.48 -41.43
N LEU A 25 20.07 5.97 -41.07
CA LEU A 25 19.06 6.75 -40.37
C LEU A 25 19.01 6.24 -38.93
N ALA A 26 19.79 6.90 -38.07
CA ALA A 26 19.67 6.76 -36.62
C ALA A 26 18.33 7.37 -36.20
N GLY A 27 17.29 6.54 -36.13
CA GLY A 27 16.05 6.88 -35.44
C GLY A 27 16.33 6.96 -33.95
N ALA A 28 16.48 8.17 -33.41
CA ALA A 28 16.55 8.40 -31.99
C ALA A 28 15.18 8.06 -31.37
N THR A 29 15.04 6.84 -30.88
CA THR A 29 13.94 6.48 -29.98
C THR A 29 14.19 7.17 -28.64
N LEU A 30 13.47 8.26 -28.39
CA LEU A 30 13.36 8.87 -27.06
C LEU A 30 12.62 7.89 -26.15
N ALA A 31 13.36 6.93 -25.58
CA ALA A 31 12.89 6.11 -24.49
C ALA A 31 12.72 7.03 -23.26
N LEU A 32 11.50 7.52 -23.06
CA LEU A 32 11.07 8.11 -21.80
C LEU A 32 11.15 7.01 -20.74
N ALA A 33 12.26 6.95 -20.03
CA ALA A 33 12.39 6.10 -18.86
C ALA A 33 11.33 6.55 -17.83
N PRO A 34 10.55 5.63 -17.23
CA PRO A 34 9.68 5.98 -16.12
C PRO A 34 10.56 6.50 -14.99
N THR A 35 10.42 7.78 -14.65
CA THR A 35 10.96 8.35 -13.44
C THR A 35 10.22 7.70 -12.27
N ALA A 36 10.83 6.67 -11.69
CA ALA A 36 10.40 6.14 -10.41
C ALA A 36 10.49 7.29 -9.39
N GLN A 37 9.35 7.92 -9.11
CA GLN A 37 9.19 8.85 -8.01
C GLN A 37 9.44 8.05 -6.74
N ALA A 38 10.67 8.12 -6.22
CA ALA A 38 10.94 7.70 -4.86
C ALA A 38 10.12 8.63 -3.95
N ASP A 39 9.02 8.13 -3.39
CA ASP A 39 8.36 8.75 -2.24
C ASP A 39 9.47 9.02 -1.22
N ALA A 40 9.78 10.30 -1.00
CA ALA A 40 10.74 10.71 0.00
C ALA A 40 10.26 10.12 1.33
N THR A 41 10.92 9.08 1.82
CA THR A 41 10.54 8.44 3.08
C THR A 41 10.87 9.46 4.17
N SER A 42 9.84 10.14 4.67
CA SER A 42 9.98 10.95 5.87
C SER A 42 10.45 10.01 6.99
N PRO A 43 11.40 10.41 7.84
CA PRO A 43 11.80 9.59 8.97
C PRO A 43 10.56 9.15 9.75
N ALA A 44 10.51 7.86 10.07
CA ALA A 44 9.33 7.27 10.68
C ALA A 44 9.22 7.75 12.14
N GLY A 45 8.17 8.50 12.48
CA GLY A 45 7.96 9.17 13.78
C GLY A 45 7.39 8.29 14.89
N TYR A 46 7.46 6.96 14.75
CA TYR A 46 6.77 6.02 15.64
C TYR A 46 7.32 5.94 17.08
N ASP A 47 8.50 6.50 17.35
CA ASP A 47 9.15 6.45 18.67
C ASP A 47 8.34 7.13 19.77
N ASN A 48 7.46 8.06 19.39
CA ASN A 48 6.57 8.76 20.31
C ASN A 48 5.37 7.92 20.79
N CYS A 49 5.19 6.68 20.31
CA CYS A 49 4.18 5.76 20.83
C CYS A 49 4.72 5.08 22.10
N PRO A 50 4.09 5.29 23.27
CA PRO A 50 4.54 4.62 24.49
C PRO A 50 4.20 3.13 24.46
N ALA A 51 4.97 2.32 25.18
CA ALA A 51 4.64 0.91 25.39
C ALA A 51 3.27 0.76 26.09
N GLY A 52 2.50 -0.25 25.71
CA GLY A 52 1.16 -0.48 26.26
C GLY A 52 0.04 0.32 25.59
N TYR A 53 0.34 1.07 24.52
CA TYR A 53 -0.65 1.82 23.76
C TYR A 53 -0.72 1.40 22.28
N ILE A 54 -1.91 1.51 21.70
CA ILE A 54 -2.08 1.67 20.27
C ILE A 54 -2.16 3.16 19.95
N CYS A 55 -1.33 3.61 19.01
CA CYS A 55 -1.23 4.99 18.57
C CYS A 55 -1.70 5.11 17.13
N PHE A 56 -2.56 6.09 16.87
CA PHE A 56 -3.02 6.46 15.54
C PHE A 56 -2.54 7.87 15.22
N TYR A 57 -2.24 8.09 13.94
CA TYR A 57 -1.56 9.29 13.48
C TYR A 57 -2.31 9.95 12.33
N SER A 58 -2.26 11.28 12.30
CA SER A 58 -2.87 12.08 11.22
C SER A 58 -2.06 12.04 9.91
N GLU A 59 -0.77 11.68 9.97
CA GLU A 59 0.10 11.56 8.79
C GLU A 59 0.68 10.15 8.64
N LYS A 60 1.32 9.90 7.50
CA LYS A 60 2.02 8.64 7.22
C LYS A 60 3.25 8.47 8.12
N ASP A 61 3.69 7.22 8.24
CA ASP A 61 4.94 6.83 8.87
C ASP A 61 5.08 7.30 10.33
N GLY A 62 3.97 7.37 11.07
CA GLY A 62 3.97 7.76 12.49
C GLY A 62 4.16 9.27 12.73
N ASN A 63 4.00 10.09 11.69
CA ASN A 63 4.15 11.54 11.78
C ASN A 63 2.82 12.25 12.09
N GLY A 64 2.89 13.56 12.30
CA GLY A 64 1.72 14.41 12.55
C GLY A 64 1.17 14.27 13.97
N GLN A 65 -0.11 14.57 14.12
CA GLN A 65 -0.78 14.51 15.42
C GLN A 65 -1.07 13.05 15.81
N LYS A 66 -0.89 12.74 17.10
CA LYS A 66 -1.07 11.39 17.65
C LYS A 66 -2.24 11.36 18.63
N CYS A 67 -3.06 10.32 18.52
CA CYS A 67 -3.98 9.91 19.58
C CYS A 67 -3.70 8.46 19.95
N GLN A 68 -3.92 8.11 21.22
CA GLN A 68 -3.54 6.80 21.74
C GLN A 68 -4.56 6.23 22.71
N TRP A 69 -4.63 4.89 22.77
CA TRP A 69 -5.50 4.15 23.66
C TRP A 69 -4.77 2.93 24.22
N SER A 70 -4.99 2.60 25.49
CA SER A 70 -4.45 1.41 26.15
C SER A 70 -5.47 0.28 26.29
N ALA A 71 -6.75 0.56 26.03
CA ALA A 71 -7.86 -0.37 26.18
C ALA A 71 -8.91 -0.15 25.07
N SER A 72 -9.86 -1.08 24.96
CA SER A 72 -11.03 -0.96 24.08
C SER A 72 -11.81 0.33 24.36
N ASN A 73 -12.38 0.92 23.30
CA ASN A 73 -13.16 2.14 23.38
C ASN A 73 -14.27 2.14 22.33
N THR A 74 -15.50 2.42 22.76
CA THR A 74 -16.70 2.43 21.91
C THR A 74 -16.86 3.70 21.10
N ASN A 75 -16.17 4.79 21.42
CA ASN A 75 -16.28 6.06 20.70
C ASN A 75 -15.00 6.91 20.80
N THR A 76 -14.11 6.74 19.83
CA THR A 76 -12.76 7.31 19.86
C THR A 76 -12.67 8.69 19.21
N ARG A 77 -13.47 8.98 18.19
CA ARG A 77 -13.45 10.26 17.45
C ARG A 77 -13.52 11.50 18.35
N PRO A 78 -14.48 11.65 19.28
CA PRO A 78 -14.58 12.87 20.09
C PRO A 78 -13.41 13.04 21.07
N MET A 79 -12.72 11.96 21.43
CA MET A 79 -11.56 11.99 22.35
C MET A 79 -10.27 12.41 21.66
N CYS A 80 -10.28 12.50 20.33
CA CYS A 80 -9.12 12.80 19.53
C CYS A 80 -9.41 14.00 18.63
N SER A 81 -8.82 15.16 18.96
CA SER A 81 -9.16 16.45 18.33
C SER A 81 -9.16 16.40 16.80
N TRP A 82 -8.09 15.88 16.19
CA TRP A 82 -8.00 15.83 14.73
C TRP A 82 -8.98 14.83 14.10
N MET A 83 -9.30 13.70 14.77
CA MET A 83 -10.34 12.79 14.27
C MET A 83 -11.74 13.40 14.41
N ARG A 84 -11.98 14.16 15.49
CA ARG A 84 -13.23 14.92 15.70
C ARG A 84 -13.44 15.93 14.59
N ASP A 85 -12.37 16.61 14.20
CA ASP A 85 -12.38 17.63 13.15
C ASP A 85 -12.41 17.02 11.73
N GLY A 86 -12.43 15.68 11.62
CA GLY A 86 -12.63 14.95 10.38
C GLY A 86 -11.36 14.52 9.65
N THR A 87 -10.17 14.79 10.22
CA THR A 87 -8.90 14.38 9.63
C THR A 87 -8.77 12.84 9.65
N ASN A 88 -8.53 12.26 8.48
CA ASN A 88 -8.40 10.82 8.33
C ASN A 88 -7.11 10.27 8.96
N THR A 89 -7.19 9.06 9.49
CA THR A 89 -6.06 8.36 10.10
C THR A 89 -5.17 7.74 9.02
N ARG A 90 -3.90 8.15 8.99
CA ARG A 90 -2.96 7.79 7.92
C ARG A 90 -1.96 6.71 8.32
N SER A 91 -1.66 6.56 9.60
CA SER A 91 -0.79 5.47 10.08
C SER A 91 -1.13 5.04 11.51
N VAL A 92 -0.63 3.87 11.89
CA VAL A 92 -0.88 3.23 13.18
C VAL A 92 0.38 2.54 13.70
N TYR A 93 0.53 2.52 15.02
CA TYR A 93 1.47 1.64 15.72
C TYR A 93 0.81 1.02 16.94
N ASN A 94 0.76 -0.31 16.97
CA ASN A 94 0.31 -1.05 18.14
C ASN A 94 1.51 -1.50 18.98
N ARG A 95 1.80 -0.80 20.08
CA ARG A 95 2.79 -1.19 21.09
C ARG A 95 2.18 -1.89 22.31
N THR A 96 0.97 -2.42 22.17
CA THR A 96 0.35 -3.27 23.19
C THR A 96 0.78 -4.73 23.01
N ASN A 97 0.33 -5.58 23.92
CA ASN A 97 0.53 -7.04 23.88
C ASN A 97 -0.66 -7.78 23.22
N SER A 98 -1.59 -7.07 22.57
CA SER A 98 -2.78 -7.69 21.96
C SER A 98 -3.03 -7.12 20.56
N ARG A 99 -3.71 -7.89 19.70
CA ARG A 99 -4.22 -7.35 18.44
C ARG A 99 -5.36 -6.37 18.75
N PHE A 100 -5.33 -5.22 18.10
CA PHE A 100 -6.43 -4.27 18.12
C PHE A 100 -7.19 -4.32 16.80
N HIS A 101 -8.50 -4.41 16.91
CA HIS A 101 -9.46 -4.25 15.84
C HIS A 101 -10.01 -2.84 15.88
N TYR A 102 -10.18 -2.21 14.72
CA TYR A 102 -10.72 -0.86 14.63
C TYR A 102 -11.83 -0.79 13.59
N TYR A 103 -12.74 0.13 13.83
CA TYR A 103 -14.04 0.23 13.20
C TYR A 103 -14.28 1.68 12.76
N HIS A 104 -15.00 1.87 11.67
CA HIS A 104 -15.27 3.21 11.15
C HIS A 104 -16.24 3.97 12.06
N ASN A 105 -17.24 3.26 12.58
CA ASN A 105 -18.30 3.85 13.39
C ASN A 105 -18.06 3.58 14.88
N ALA A 106 -18.79 4.31 15.72
CA ALA A 106 -18.87 4.00 17.14
C ALA A 106 -19.50 2.62 17.38
N ASN A 107 -19.32 2.10 18.59
CA ASN A 107 -19.91 0.85 19.08
C ASN A 107 -19.57 -0.39 18.21
N TYR A 108 -18.34 -0.45 17.70
CA TYR A 108 -17.79 -1.60 16.98
C TYR A 108 -18.52 -1.95 15.67
N VAL A 109 -19.06 -0.93 14.98
CA VAL A 109 -19.77 -1.10 13.70
C VAL A 109 -18.87 -0.77 12.51
N ASN A 110 -18.99 -1.57 11.44
CA ASN A 110 -18.23 -1.44 10.18
C ASN A 110 -16.70 -1.58 10.39
N ARG A 111 -16.25 -2.83 10.51
CA ARG A 111 -14.83 -3.16 10.76
C ARG A 111 -13.98 -2.81 9.55
N ILE A 112 -12.97 -1.97 9.76
CA ILE A 112 -12.08 -1.48 8.71
C ILE A 112 -10.71 -2.18 8.72
N GLY A 113 -10.28 -2.73 9.86
CA GLY A 113 -8.99 -3.42 9.92
C GLY A 113 -8.56 -3.83 11.31
N SER A 114 -7.30 -4.25 11.39
CA SER A 114 -6.65 -4.60 12.65
C SER A 114 -5.13 -4.53 12.56
N THR A 115 -4.47 -4.28 13.68
CA THR A 115 -3.01 -4.29 13.79
C THR A 115 -2.59 -5.22 14.93
N THR A 116 -1.71 -6.18 14.65
CA THR A 116 -1.12 -7.09 15.64
C THR A 116 -0.22 -6.35 16.62
N ALA A 117 0.00 -6.95 17.79
CA ALA A 117 0.98 -6.46 18.76
C ALA A 117 2.35 -6.24 18.10
N GLY A 118 3.03 -5.16 18.49
CA GLY A 118 4.34 -4.75 17.98
C GLY A 118 4.38 -4.26 16.52
N ASN A 119 3.28 -4.31 15.78
CA ASN A 119 3.25 -3.95 14.36
C ASN A 119 2.81 -2.50 14.13
N ARG A 120 3.30 -1.93 13.03
CA ARG A 120 3.04 -0.55 12.60
C ARG A 120 2.95 -0.46 11.09
N GLY A 121 2.36 0.62 10.59
CA GLY A 121 2.35 0.90 9.17
C GLY A 121 1.33 1.95 8.75
N ASN A 122 1.34 2.23 7.45
CA ASN A 122 0.42 3.15 6.82
C ASN A 122 -0.95 2.49 6.61
N LEU A 123 -2.00 3.27 6.84
CA LEU A 123 -3.37 2.93 6.55
C LEU A 123 -3.79 3.52 5.21
N ALA A 124 -4.93 3.09 4.68
CA ALA A 124 -5.50 3.65 3.45
C ALA A 124 -5.71 5.18 3.56
N GLY A 125 -5.93 5.70 4.76
CA GLY A 125 -6.03 7.14 4.97
C GLY A 125 -7.35 7.75 4.52
N THR A 126 -8.38 6.93 4.32
CA THR A 126 -9.70 7.34 3.81
C THR A 126 -10.78 7.37 4.89
N TYR A 127 -10.41 7.15 6.15
CA TYR A 127 -11.34 7.03 7.27
C TYR A 127 -10.77 7.59 8.57
N THR A 128 -11.65 7.89 9.51
CA THR A 128 -11.33 8.08 10.93
C THR A 128 -11.59 6.77 11.70
N ILE A 129 -10.97 6.60 12.87
CA ILE A 129 -11.28 5.50 13.77
C ILE A 129 -12.46 5.90 14.68
N GLY A 130 -13.59 5.21 14.56
CA GLY A 130 -14.80 5.45 15.34
C GLY A 130 -14.84 4.66 16.65
N SER A 131 -14.33 3.43 16.64
CA SER A 131 -14.16 2.60 17.83
C SER A 131 -13.05 1.57 17.63
N LEU A 132 -12.55 1.02 18.73
CA LEU A 132 -11.46 0.05 18.73
C LEU A 132 -11.59 -0.92 19.89
N CYS A 133 -11.19 -2.16 19.66
CA CYS A 133 -11.21 -3.19 20.70
C CYS A 133 -9.97 -4.08 20.65
N ALA A 134 -9.49 -4.48 21.82
CA ALA A 134 -8.37 -5.39 22.01
C ALA A 134 -8.86 -6.84 22.17
N GLY A 135 -8.26 -7.78 21.44
CA GLY A 135 -8.56 -9.20 21.59
C GLY A 135 -9.96 -9.58 21.08
N SER A 136 -10.78 -10.19 21.94
CA SER A 136 -12.14 -10.63 21.60
C SER A 136 -13.08 -9.44 21.50
N CYS A 137 -13.52 -9.10 20.28
CA CYS A 137 -14.40 -7.97 20.03
C CYS A 137 -15.83 -8.40 19.75
N PRO A 138 -16.83 -7.61 20.21
CA PRO A 138 -18.21 -7.83 19.82
C PRO A 138 -18.34 -7.71 18.30
N GLY A 139 -19.09 -8.65 17.71
CA GLY A 139 -19.34 -8.75 16.27
C GLY A 139 -20.60 -8.02 15.85
#